data_AF-A0A933QL21-F1
#
_entry.id   AF-A0A933QL21-F1
#
_cell.length_a   1.000
_cell.length_b   1.000
_cell.length_c   1.000
_cell.angle_alpha   90.00
_cell.angle_beta   90.00
_cell.angle_gamma   90.00
#
_symmetry.space_group_name_H-M   'P 1'
#
loop_
_entity.id
_entity.type
_entity.pdbx_description
1 polymer ?
#
loop_
_entity_poly.entity_id
_entity_poly.type
_entity_poly.pdbx_seq_one_letter_code
_entity_poly.pdbx_strand_id
1 'polypeptide(L)'
;MLRSGTSVGANPEEADAAESTEDFLHKLKIALKEAQETRFWLRDINDSGLLVDKEVDALLQGIIELIKILNTIITNTSRKMGDA
;
A
#
# COMPACT_ATOMS: atom_id res chain seq x y z
N MET A 1 3.85 -13.11 -0.25
CA MET A 1 3.90 -12.33 1.01
C MET A 1 5.24 -11.68 1.27
N LEU A 2 6.36 -12.42 1.38
CA LEU A 2 7.69 -11.82 1.69
C LEU A 2 8.14 -10.72 0.71
N ARG A 3 7.79 -10.83 -0.58
CA ARG A 3 8.04 -9.78 -1.58
C ARG A 3 7.06 -8.61 -1.47
N SER A 4 5.76 -8.87 -1.39
CA SER A 4 4.73 -7.82 -1.39
C SER A 4 4.70 -7.03 -0.08
N GLY A 5 5.05 -7.65 1.05
CA GLY A 5 5.12 -6.97 2.34
C GLY A 5 6.31 -6.02 2.49
N THR A 6 7.43 -6.30 1.81
CA THR A 6 8.63 -5.43 1.84
C THR A 6 8.57 -4.35 0.77
N SER A 7 8.03 -4.65 -0.41
CA SER A 7 7.92 -3.70 -1.52
C SER A 7 6.89 -2.58 -1.26
N VAL A 8 5.92 -2.83 -0.39
CA VAL A 8 4.99 -1.81 0.15
C VAL A 8 5.72 -0.66 0.86
N GLY A 9 6.89 -0.91 1.46
CA GLY A 9 7.74 0.13 2.04
C GLY A 9 8.76 0.73 1.07
N ALA A 10 9.28 -0.08 0.14
CA ALA A 10 10.29 0.35 -0.84
C ALA A 10 9.74 1.36 -1.87
N ASN A 11 8.53 1.13 -2.39
CA ASN A 11 7.95 2.02 -3.40
C ASN A 11 7.66 3.45 -2.90
N PRO A 12 7.15 3.67 -1.67
CA PRO A 12 7.07 5.02 -1.08
C PRO A 12 8.43 5.69 -0.89
N GLU A 13 9.46 4.95 -0.46
CA GLU A 13 10.82 5.48 -0.33
C GLU A 13 11.40 5.92 -1.69
N GLU A 14 11.17 5.12 -2.74
CA GLU A 14 11.53 5.49 -4.11
C GLU A 14 10.69 6.65 -4.68
N ALA A 15 9.46 6.82 -4.20
CA ALA A 15 8.62 7.94 -4.56
C ALA A 15 9.17 9.25 -3.98
N ASP A 16 9.72 9.25 -2.76
CA ASP A 16 10.34 10.43 -2.18
C ASP A 16 11.54 10.96 -3.00
N ALA A 17 12.18 10.09 -3.79
CA ALA A 17 13.23 10.44 -4.74
C ALA A 17 12.74 10.59 -6.20
N ALA A 18 11.44 10.76 -6.44
CA ALA A 18 10.87 10.83 -7.78
C ALA A 18 11.33 12.08 -8.56
N GLU A 19 11.58 11.91 -9.86
CA GLU A 19 12.05 12.96 -10.75
C GLU A 19 10.92 13.87 -11.26
N SER A 20 9.66 13.44 -11.14
CA SER A 20 8.47 14.21 -11.49
C SER A 20 7.26 13.84 -10.63
N THR A 21 6.20 14.65 -10.70
CA THR A 21 4.95 14.36 -9.97
C THR A 21 4.24 13.13 -10.57
N GLU A 22 4.35 12.92 -11.87
CA GLU A 22 3.87 11.73 -12.57
C GLU A 22 4.60 10.46 -12.10
N ASP A 23 5.94 10.52 -11.97
CA ASP A 23 6.75 9.40 -11.46
C ASP A 23 6.42 9.09 -9.99
N PHE A 24 6.28 10.13 -9.16
CA PHE A 24 5.80 10.01 -7.78
C PHE A 24 4.45 9.28 -7.71
N LEU A 25 3.47 9.69 -8.53
CA LEU A 25 2.16 9.05 -8.60
C LEU A 25 2.25 7.60 -9.11
N HIS A 26 3.12 7.32 -10.08
CA HIS A 26 3.30 5.98 -10.62
C HIS A 26 3.81 5.02 -9.54
N LYS A 27 4.87 5.40 -8.82
CA LYS A 27 5.47 4.61 -7.73
C LYS A 27 4.49 4.38 -6.57
N LEU A 28 3.75 5.41 -6.16
CA LEU A 28 2.70 5.24 -5.14
C LEU A 28 1.56 4.32 -5.57
N LYS A 29 1.18 4.32 -6.86
CA LYS A 29 0.18 3.39 -7.39
C LYS A 29 0.68 1.94 -7.38
N ILE A 30 1.98 1.71 -7.60
CA ILE A 30 2.59 0.38 -7.43
C ILE A 30 2.53 -0.04 -5.96
N ALA A 31 2.93 0.83 -5.03
CA ALA A 31 2.82 0.56 -3.59
C ALA A 31 1.39 0.19 -3.17
N LEU A 32 0.39 0.92 -3.70
CA LEU A 32 -1.02 0.66 -3.42
C LEU A 32 -1.46 -0.72 -3.92
N LYS A 33 -1.05 -1.12 -5.12
CA LYS A 33 -1.35 -2.44 -5.69
C LYS A 33 -0.79 -3.56 -4.80
N GLU A 34 0.48 -3.42 -4.38
CA GLU A 34 1.14 -4.42 -3.53
C GLU A 34 0.54 -4.49 -2.13
N ALA A 35 0.08 -3.35 -1.59
CA ALA A 35 -0.64 -3.30 -0.32
C ALA A 35 -1.99 -4.02 -0.40
N GLN A 36 -2.71 -3.86 -1.52
CA GLN A 36 -3.97 -4.57 -1.78
C GLN A 36 -3.76 -6.09 -1.93
N GLU A 37 -2.71 -6.51 -2.64
CA GLU A 37 -2.34 -7.92 -2.73
C GLU A 37 -1.98 -8.50 -1.36
N THR A 38 -1.21 -7.77 -0.54
CA THR A 38 -0.86 -8.18 0.83
C THR A 38 -2.10 -8.33 1.70
N ARG A 39 -3.06 -7.39 1.61
CA ARG A 39 -4.35 -7.50 2.29
C ARG A 39 -5.14 -8.74 1.85
N PHE A 40 -5.17 -9.06 0.56
CA PHE A 40 -5.86 -10.26 0.06
C PHE A 40 -5.27 -11.51 0.71
N TRP A 41 -3.94 -11.66 0.69
CA TRP A 41 -3.28 -12.82 1.27
C TRP A 41 -3.45 -12.90 2.79
N LEU A 42 -3.46 -11.78 3.51
CA LEU A 42 -3.70 -11.77 4.96
C LEU A 42 -5.11 -12.27 5.31
N ARG A 43 -6.12 -11.94 4.48
CA ARG A 43 -7.48 -12.47 4.66
C ARG A 43 -7.54 -13.97 4.41
N ASP A 44 -6.90 -14.44 3.35
CA ASP A 44 -6.85 -15.88 3.02
C ASP A 44 -6.15 -16.71 4.12
N ILE A 45 -5.09 -16.16 4.71
CA ILE A 45 -4.41 -16.78 5.86
C ILE A 45 -5.31 -16.78 7.11
N ASN A 46 -6.06 -15.70 7.35
CA ASN A 46 -7.02 -15.64 8.46
C ASN A 46 -8.12 -16.70 8.29
N ASP A 47 -8.69 -16.78 7.09
CA ASP A 47 -9.82 -17.66 6.77
C ASP A 47 -9.40 -19.15 6.76
N SER A 48 -8.12 -19.44 6.53
CA SER A 48 -7.57 -20.81 6.57
C SER A 48 -7.22 -21.31 7.97
N GLY A 49 -7.29 -20.46 9.01
CA GLY A 49 -6.99 -20.84 10.40
C GLY A 49 -5.54 -21.25 10.64
N LEU A 50 -4.61 -20.83 9.76
CA LEU A 50 -3.19 -21.21 9.81
C LEU A 50 -2.39 -20.45 10.86
N LEU A 51 -2.90 -19.32 11.37
CA LEU A 51 -2.24 -18.45 12.35
C LEU A 51 -3.20 -18.08 13.49
N VAL A 52 -2.66 -17.54 14.58
CA VAL A 52 -3.45 -17.00 15.70
C VAL A 52 -4.16 -15.73 15.23
N ASP A 53 -5.49 -15.75 15.22
CA ASP A 53 -6.38 -14.68 14.73
C ASP A 53 -5.93 -13.27 15.13
N LYS A 54 -5.48 -13.11 16.38
CA LYS A 54 -5.12 -11.81 16.96
C LYS A 54 -3.92 -11.13 16.29
N GLU A 55 -2.96 -11.90 15.77
CA GLU A 55 -1.80 -11.35 15.06
C GLU A 55 -2.17 -10.96 13.62
N VAL A 56 -3.03 -11.75 12.97
CA VAL A 56 -3.51 -11.48 11.62
C VAL A 56 -4.44 -10.27 11.59
N ASP A 57 -5.30 -10.11 12.59
CA ASP A 57 -6.17 -8.94 12.75
C ASP A 57 -5.37 -7.63 12.87
N ALA A 58 -4.30 -7.63 13.65
CA ALA A 58 -3.44 -6.46 13.80
C ALA A 58 -2.75 -6.09 12.47
N LEU A 59 -2.26 -7.08 11.73
CA LEU A 59 -1.66 -6.88 10.41
C LEU A 59 -2.69 -6.41 9.37
N LEU A 60 -3.91 -6.96 9.40
CA LEU A 60 -5.02 -6.56 8.54
C LEU A 60 -5.42 -5.10 8.80
N GLN A 61 -5.48 -4.69 10.06
CA GLN A 61 -5.77 -3.31 10.42
C GLN A 61 -4.67 -2.37 9.89
N GLY A 62 -3.41 -2.71 10.11
CA GLY A 62 -2.27 -1.90 9.65
C GLY A 62 -2.26 -1.73 8.12
N ILE A 63 -2.47 -2.80 7.36
CA ILE A 63 -2.48 -2.70 5.89
C ILE A 63 -3.68 -1.90 5.36
N ILE A 64 -4.84 -1.95 6.04
CA ILE A 64 -6.01 -1.13 5.69
C ILE A 64 -5.72 0.35 5.91
N GLU A 65 -5.06 0.71 7.01
CA GLU A 65 -4.66 2.09 7.29
C GLU A 65 -3.66 2.59 6.24
N LEU A 66 -2.67 1.77 5.88
CA LEU A 66 -1.68 2.13 4.86
C LEU A 66 -2.33 2.36 3.49
N ILE A 67 -3.27 1.49 3.08
CA ILE A 67 -4.04 1.67 1.84
C ILE A 67 -4.79 3.02 1.85
N LYS A 68 -5.37 3.43 2.99
CA LYS A 68 -6.06 4.72 3.11
C LYS A 68 -5.10 5.90 2.96
N ILE A 69 -3.93 5.82 3.57
CA ILE A 69 -2.88 6.85 3.47
C ILE A 69 -2.42 6.99 2.02
N LEU A 70 -2.06 5.89 1.36
CA LEU A 70 -1.63 5.88 -0.04
C LEU A 70 -2.69 6.49 -0.97
N ASN A 71 -3.96 6.08 -0.83
CA ASN A 71 -5.06 6.64 -1.62
C ASN A 71 -5.24 8.14 -1.39
N THR A 72 -5.11 8.60 -0.14
CA THR A 72 -5.23 10.01 0.20
C THR A 72 -4.14 10.84 -0.48
N ILE A 73 -2.89 10.37 -0.43
CA ILE A 73 -1.76 11.03 -1.09
C ILE A 73 -1.98 11.07 -2.61
N ILE A 74 -2.27 9.92 -3.23
CA ILE A 74 -2.50 9.82 -4.68
C ILE A 74 -3.61 10.77 -5.13
N THR A 75 -4.74 10.78 -4.42
CA THR A 75 -5.90 11.61 -4.75
C THR A 75 -5.57 13.10 -4.64
N ASN A 76 -4.89 13.50 -3.57
CA ASN A 76 -4.55 14.90 -3.35
C ASN A 76 -3.51 15.40 -4.36
N THR A 77 -2.50 14.60 -4.65
CA THR A 77 -1.47 14.94 -5.65
C THR A 77 -2.07 15.00 -7.05
N SER A 78 -2.90 14.03 -7.43
CA SER A 78 -3.58 14.02 -8.75
C SER A 78 -4.49 15.23 -8.95
N ARG A 79 -5.20 15.67 -7.89
CA ARG A 79 -6.05 16.86 -7.93
C ARG A 79 -5.23 18.13 -8.20
N LYS A 80 -4.15 18.33 -7.44
CA LYS A 80 -3.26 19.49 -7.59
C LYS A 80 -2.68 19.62 -9.00
N MET A 81 -2.43 18.52 -9.69
CA MET A 81 -1.94 18.53 -11.07
C MET A 81 -3.02 18.91 -12.09
N GLY A 82 -4.29 18.59 -11.84
CA GLY A 82 -5.40 18.99 -12.70
C GLY A 82 -5.84 20.44 -12.50
N ASP A 83 -5.50 21.03 -11.34
CA ASP A 83 -5.72 22.44 -11.02
C ASP A 83 -4.59 23.37 -11.52
N ALA A 84 -3.50 22.81 -12.07
CA ALA A 84 -2.33 23.51 -12.63
C ALA A 84 -2.40 23.63 -14.15
#